data_AF-A0A800CXT6-F1
#
_entry.id   AF-A0A800CXT6-F1
#
_cell.length_a   1.000
_cell.length_b   1.000
_cell.length_c   1.000
_cell.angle_alpha   90.00
_cell.angle_beta   90.00
_cell.angle_gamma   90.00
#
_symmetry.space_group_name_H-M   'P 1'
#
loop_
_entity.id
_entity.type
_entity.pdbx_description
1 polymer ?
#
loop_
_entity_poly.entity_id
_entity_poly.type
_entity_poly.pdbx_seq_one_letter_code
_entity_poly.pdbx_strand_id
1 'polypeptide(L)'
;MKHKITGIIIGTFLLTAAGQVNATPVQWTLAAGGNDHWYNLIDAPYTSWSDANTSANALSFGNLDGHLATITSAAENDFIFNILGVSDRPIWLGGFQDENAAEPLADWQWVTGEAWTFTNWESDEPNNSTWNDEDALSFAFWEAKGTWNDAPTEWEYYDTGGYVVEYESAPVPEPATMTLFGIGLISIAGHRFRKKTRK
;
A
#
# COMPACT_ATOMS: atom_id res chain seq x y z
N MET A 1 41.34 35.49 46.43
CA MET A 1 40.82 34.10 46.31
C MET A 1 39.33 34.17 46.03
N LYS A 2 38.87 33.36 45.05
CA LYS A 2 37.48 33.03 44.67
C LYS A 2 36.83 33.91 43.59
N HIS A 3 37.02 33.49 42.34
CA HIS A 3 36.18 33.81 41.19
C HIS A 3 34.78 33.20 41.38
N LYS A 4 33.72 33.94 41.01
CA LYS A 4 32.37 33.38 40.83
C LYS A 4 32.07 33.38 39.33
N ILE A 5 31.94 32.19 38.78
CA ILE A 5 31.56 31.92 37.39
C ILE A 5 30.03 31.96 37.34
N THR A 6 29.46 32.86 36.54
CA THR A 6 28.03 32.89 36.24
C THR A 6 27.78 31.92 35.09
N GLY A 7 27.26 30.74 35.38
CA GLY A 7 26.86 29.76 34.37
C GLY A 7 25.51 30.13 33.75
N ILE A 8 25.47 30.21 32.42
CA ILE A 8 24.25 30.32 31.63
C ILE A 8 23.62 28.92 31.57
N ILE A 9 22.42 28.77 32.13
CA ILE A 9 21.61 27.57 31.94
C ILE A 9 20.89 27.71 30.59
N ILE A 10 21.39 27.02 29.56
CA ILE A 10 20.66 26.80 28.32
C ILE A 10 19.76 25.58 28.59
N GLY A 11 18.50 25.84 28.94
CA GLY A 11 17.49 24.80 29.05
C GLY A 11 17.17 24.25 27.66
N THR A 12 17.65 23.04 27.37
CA THR A 12 17.24 22.32 26.16
C THR A 12 15.80 21.86 26.36
N PHE A 13 14.86 22.53 25.68
CA PHE A 13 13.51 22.01 25.50
C PHE A 13 13.61 20.80 24.56
N LEU A 14 13.56 19.59 25.12
CA LEU A 14 13.27 18.38 24.36
C LEU A 14 11.78 18.43 24.01
N LEU A 15 11.48 18.88 22.80
CA LEU A 15 10.18 18.74 22.19
C LEU A 15 10.01 17.25 21.84
N THR A 16 9.38 16.48 22.71
CA THR A 16 8.96 15.12 22.36
C THR A 16 7.76 15.23 21.43
N ALA A 17 8.00 15.22 20.12
CA ALA A 17 6.96 14.82 19.19
C ALA A 17 6.70 13.34 19.47
N ALA A 18 5.51 13.01 19.98
CA ALA A 18 5.04 11.64 20.01
C ALA A 18 4.77 11.22 18.56
N GLY A 19 5.81 10.73 17.87
CA GLY A 19 5.63 10.07 16.59
C GLY A 19 4.86 8.78 16.81
N GLN A 20 3.78 8.55 16.05
CA GLN A 20 3.19 7.23 15.95
C GLN A 20 4.30 6.24 15.55
N VAL A 21 4.43 5.17 16.33
CA VAL A 21 5.39 4.11 16.05
C VAL A 21 4.79 3.25 14.95
N ASN A 22 4.86 3.71 13.70
CA ASN A 22 4.41 2.89 12.58
C ASN A 22 5.37 1.72 12.40
N ALA A 23 4.84 0.51 12.24
CA ALA A 23 5.65 -0.64 11.86
C ALA A 23 6.34 -0.36 10.51
N THR A 24 7.51 -0.97 10.29
CA THR A 24 8.19 -0.89 8.99
C THR A 24 7.32 -1.59 7.94
N PRO A 25 7.08 -0.97 6.76
CA PRO A 25 6.32 -1.62 5.69
C PRO A 25 6.88 -3.00 5.35
N VAL A 26 5.99 -3.94 5.04
CA VAL A 26 6.30 -5.34 4.72
C VAL A 26 6.10 -5.56 3.22
N GLN A 27 7.12 -6.11 2.54
CA GLN A 27 7.03 -6.39 1.12
C GLN A 27 6.36 -7.74 0.84
N TRP A 28 5.43 -7.79 -0.12
CA TRP A 28 4.93 -9.03 -0.68
C TRP A 28 5.72 -9.42 -1.93
N THR A 29 6.91 -10.00 -1.72
CA THR A 29 7.86 -10.25 -2.81
C THR A 29 7.31 -11.21 -3.88
N LEU A 30 7.74 -11.04 -5.14
CA LEU A 30 7.46 -12.01 -6.22
C LEU A 30 7.89 -13.45 -5.86
N ALA A 31 9.01 -13.59 -5.15
CA ALA A 31 9.53 -14.89 -4.72
C ALA A 31 8.60 -15.61 -3.72
N ALA A 32 7.77 -14.84 -2.99
CA ALA A 32 6.73 -15.33 -2.11
C ALA A 32 5.35 -15.45 -2.81
N GLY A 33 5.31 -15.25 -4.14
CA GLY A 33 4.08 -15.29 -4.93
C GLY A 33 3.28 -13.98 -4.95
N GLY A 34 3.89 -12.86 -4.54
CA GLY A 34 3.23 -11.56 -4.49
C GLY A 34 3.43 -10.67 -5.71
N ASN A 35 3.16 -9.38 -5.52
CA ASN A 35 3.24 -8.31 -6.54
C ASN A 35 4.45 -7.38 -6.36
N ASP A 36 5.34 -7.67 -5.41
CA ASP A 36 6.51 -6.85 -5.04
C ASP A 36 6.17 -5.49 -4.42
N HIS A 37 4.92 -5.24 -4.08
CA HIS A 37 4.47 -4.02 -3.39
C HIS A 37 4.78 -4.11 -1.89
N TRP A 38 4.73 -2.95 -1.23
CA TRP A 38 4.94 -2.82 0.22
C TRP A 38 3.66 -2.42 0.91
N TYR A 39 3.38 -3.02 2.06
CA TYR A 39 2.16 -2.76 2.82
C TYR A 39 2.49 -2.36 4.25
N ASN A 40 1.70 -1.44 4.80
CA ASN A 40 1.85 -1.00 6.18
C ASN A 40 0.48 -0.83 6.85
N LEU A 41 0.31 -1.44 8.01
CA LEU A 41 -0.88 -1.23 8.84
C LEU A 41 -0.65 -0.04 9.76
N ILE A 42 -1.50 0.97 9.64
CA ILE A 42 -1.46 2.19 10.46
C ILE A 42 -2.59 2.13 11.48
N ASP A 43 -2.22 2.10 12.76
CA ASP A 43 -3.17 2.26 13.87
C ASP A 43 -3.61 3.73 13.95
N ALA A 44 -4.90 3.97 13.71
CA ALA A 44 -5.48 5.31 13.62
C ALA A 44 -6.90 5.30 14.20
N PRO A 45 -7.05 5.35 15.53
CA PRO A 45 -8.36 5.34 16.16
C PRO A 45 -9.15 6.60 15.79
N TYR A 46 -10.46 6.44 15.59
CA TYR A 46 -11.41 7.48 15.18
C TYR A 46 -11.08 8.11 13.81
N THR A 47 -10.32 7.44 12.95
CA THR A 47 -10.08 7.92 11.58
C THR A 47 -11.27 7.59 10.68
N SER A 48 -11.75 8.58 9.93
CA SER A 48 -12.65 8.34 8.80
C SER A 48 -11.89 7.72 7.63
N TRP A 49 -12.62 7.20 6.64
CA TRP A 49 -12.01 6.71 5.40
C TRP A 49 -11.38 7.87 4.62
N SER A 50 -12.03 9.03 4.58
CA SER A 50 -11.55 10.24 3.90
C SER A 50 -10.20 10.72 4.47
N ASP A 51 -10.10 10.75 5.81
CA ASP A 51 -8.86 11.09 6.51
C ASP A 51 -7.78 10.01 6.33
N ALA A 52 -8.17 8.73 6.34
CA ALA A 52 -7.26 7.62 6.07
C ALA A 52 -6.69 7.70 4.65
N ASN A 53 -7.54 7.99 3.65
CA ASN A 53 -7.14 8.16 2.27
C ASN A 53 -6.19 9.35 2.10
N THR A 54 -6.54 10.50 2.67
CA THR A 54 -5.67 11.68 2.67
C THR A 54 -4.32 11.40 3.32
N SER A 55 -4.32 10.71 4.46
CA SER A 55 -3.11 10.37 5.20
C SER A 55 -2.24 9.36 4.45
N ALA A 56 -2.82 8.34 3.83
CA ALA A 56 -2.11 7.36 3.02
C ALA A 56 -1.40 8.03 1.83
N ASN A 57 -2.09 8.92 1.12
CA ASN A 57 -1.53 9.72 0.01
C ASN A 57 -0.41 10.69 0.43
N ALA A 58 -0.30 11.02 1.72
CA ALA A 58 0.78 11.86 2.24
C ALA A 58 2.03 11.07 2.65
N LEU A 59 1.97 9.73 2.67
CA LEU A 59 3.08 8.87 3.07
C LEU A 59 3.94 8.48 1.86
N SER A 60 5.20 8.17 2.13
CA SER A 60 6.12 7.59 1.15
C SER A 60 7.05 6.58 1.82
N PHE A 61 7.48 5.59 1.06
CA PHE A 61 8.49 4.63 1.47
C PHE A 61 9.59 4.55 0.40
N GLY A 62 10.75 5.12 0.71
CA GLY A 62 11.82 5.31 -0.28
C GLY A 62 11.42 6.33 -1.34
N ASN A 63 11.16 5.89 -2.56
CA ASN A 63 10.72 6.70 -3.70
C ASN A 63 9.33 6.30 -4.20
N LEU A 64 8.57 5.57 -3.39
CA LEU A 64 7.22 5.11 -3.67
C LEU A 64 6.24 5.94 -2.84
N ASP A 65 5.23 6.50 -3.50
CA ASP A 65 4.13 7.21 -2.84
C ASP A 65 3.11 6.21 -2.31
N GLY A 66 2.47 6.53 -1.19
CA GLY A 66 1.48 5.68 -0.55
C GLY A 66 0.06 5.94 -1.07
N HIS A 67 -0.79 4.94 -0.96
CA HIS A 67 -2.25 5.06 -1.09
C HIS A 67 -2.91 4.02 -0.19
N LEU A 68 -4.23 4.10 0.01
CA LEU A 68 -4.93 2.99 0.67
C LEU A 68 -4.81 1.72 -0.16
N ALA A 69 -4.58 0.60 0.52
CA ALA A 69 -4.27 -0.66 -0.14
C ALA A 69 -5.43 -1.15 -1.02
N THR A 70 -5.07 -1.62 -2.21
CA THR A 70 -5.97 -2.29 -3.12
C THR A 70 -5.83 -3.80 -2.96
N ILE A 71 -6.86 -4.54 -3.37
CA ILE A 71 -6.86 -6.00 -3.27
C ILE A 71 -7.42 -6.58 -4.56
N THR A 72 -6.54 -7.03 -5.43
CA THR A 72 -6.84 -7.53 -6.77
C THR A 72 -6.88 -9.05 -6.84
N SER A 73 -6.57 -9.75 -5.75
CA SER A 73 -6.60 -11.21 -5.69
C SER A 73 -6.82 -11.76 -4.28
N ALA A 74 -7.29 -13.02 -4.19
CA ALA A 74 -7.44 -13.72 -2.92
C ALA A 74 -6.10 -13.88 -2.17
N ALA A 75 -5.00 -14.12 -2.90
CA ALA A 75 -3.68 -14.26 -2.29
C ALA A 75 -3.18 -12.95 -1.67
N GLU A 76 -3.52 -11.82 -2.26
CA GLU A 76 -3.23 -10.49 -1.74
C GLU A 76 -4.05 -10.20 -0.49
N ASN A 77 -5.36 -10.51 -0.53
CA ASN A 77 -6.24 -10.40 0.63
C ASN A 77 -5.67 -11.17 1.83
N ASP A 78 -5.29 -12.44 1.59
CA ASP A 78 -4.71 -13.31 2.62
C ASP A 78 -3.38 -12.79 3.12
N PHE A 79 -2.53 -12.23 2.24
CA PHE A 79 -1.27 -11.63 2.64
C PHE A 79 -1.50 -10.44 3.58
N ILE A 80 -2.30 -9.47 3.16
CA ILE A 80 -2.57 -8.24 3.92
C ILE A 80 -3.21 -8.60 5.27
N PHE A 81 -4.25 -9.44 5.26
CA PHE A 81 -5.00 -9.77 6.46
C PHE A 81 -4.13 -10.51 7.49
N ASN A 82 -3.44 -11.58 7.06
CA ASN A 82 -2.71 -12.45 7.98
C ASN A 82 -1.35 -11.88 8.40
N ILE A 83 -0.60 -11.27 7.48
CA ILE A 83 0.79 -10.86 7.74
C ILE A 83 0.85 -9.55 8.51
N LEU A 84 -0.07 -8.62 8.25
CA LEU A 84 -0.12 -7.37 9.01
C LEU A 84 -0.84 -7.53 10.36
N GLY A 85 -1.40 -8.72 10.64
CA GLY A 85 -2.12 -8.98 11.89
C GLY A 85 -3.42 -8.19 11.99
N VAL A 86 -4.05 -7.89 10.85
CA VAL A 86 -5.39 -7.33 10.81
C VAL A 86 -6.30 -8.33 11.51
N SER A 87 -6.79 -7.98 12.69
CA SER A 87 -7.68 -8.84 13.46
C SER A 87 -8.58 -8.02 14.34
N ASP A 88 -9.86 -8.41 14.37
CA ASP A 88 -10.85 -8.00 15.38
C ASP A 88 -11.10 -6.49 15.48
N ARG A 89 -10.85 -5.72 14.41
CA ARG A 89 -11.11 -4.28 14.36
C ARG A 89 -11.29 -3.79 12.91
N PRO A 90 -12.03 -2.69 12.71
CA PRO A 90 -12.28 -2.12 11.38
C PRO A 90 -11.03 -1.47 10.83
N ILE A 91 -10.61 -1.91 9.66
CA ILE A 91 -9.43 -1.39 8.97
C ILE A 91 -9.83 -0.98 7.56
N TRP A 92 -9.63 0.29 7.24
CA TRP A 92 -9.94 0.85 5.92
C TRP A 92 -9.02 0.32 4.83
N LEU A 93 -9.61 0.13 3.65
CA LEU A 93 -8.97 -0.27 2.40
C LEU A 93 -9.27 0.78 1.32
N GLY A 94 -8.60 0.69 0.17
CA GLY A 94 -8.72 1.66 -0.91
C GLY A 94 -9.94 1.50 -1.80
N GLY A 95 -10.90 0.66 -1.44
CA GLY A 95 -12.14 0.49 -2.19
C GLY A 95 -13.15 1.55 -1.80
N PHE A 96 -13.84 2.12 -2.78
CA PHE A 96 -14.94 3.05 -2.57
C PHE A 96 -15.92 2.98 -3.73
N GLN A 97 -17.13 3.50 -3.54
CA GLN A 97 -18.07 3.79 -4.62
C GLN A 97 -18.47 5.28 -4.58
N ASP A 98 -19.06 5.78 -5.67
CA ASP A 98 -19.57 7.15 -5.68
C ASP A 98 -20.85 7.26 -4.82
N GLU A 99 -21.00 8.32 -4.01
CA GLU A 99 -22.17 8.61 -3.15
C GLU A 99 -23.54 8.61 -3.88
N ASN A 100 -23.52 8.65 -5.21
CA ASN A 100 -24.73 8.64 -6.04
C ASN A 100 -24.88 7.33 -6.85
N ALA A 101 -24.06 6.32 -6.58
CA ALA A 101 -24.10 5.04 -7.26
C ALA A 101 -25.36 4.25 -6.89
N ALA A 102 -25.73 3.30 -7.73
CA ALA A 102 -26.86 2.41 -7.47
C ALA A 102 -26.49 1.34 -6.44
N GLU A 103 -26.86 1.59 -5.20
CA GLU A 103 -26.60 0.72 -4.06
C GLU A 103 -27.25 -0.68 -4.15
N PRO A 104 -26.65 -1.73 -3.55
CA PRO A 104 -25.38 -1.71 -2.82
C PRO A 104 -24.13 -2.09 -3.66
N LEU A 105 -24.32 -2.37 -4.96
CA LEU A 105 -23.31 -3.06 -5.78
C LEU A 105 -22.91 -2.33 -7.07
N ALA A 106 -23.15 -1.02 -7.18
CA ALA A 106 -22.74 -0.27 -8.36
C ALA A 106 -21.45 0.51 -8.12
N ASP A 107 -20.55 0.46 -9.11
CA ASP A 107 -19.45 1.40 -9.29
C ASP A 107 -18.37 1.42 -8.19
N TRP A 108 -18.22 0.30 -7.45
CA TRP A 108 -17.02 0.05 -6.64
C TRP A 108 -15.74 0.13 -7.48
N GLN A 109 -14.77 0.86 -6.98
CA GLN A 109 -13.50 1.15 -7.63
C GLN A 109 -12.37 1.28 -6.60
N TRP A 110 -11.14 1.08 -7.06
CA TRP A 110 -9.94 1.32 -6.26
C TRP A 110 -9.48 2.76 -6.38
N VAL A 111 -8.93 3.34 -5.30
CA VAL A 111 -8.29 4.67 -5.31
C VAL A 111 -7.17 4.83 -6.34
N THR A 112 -6.59 3.73 -6.82
CA THR A 112 -5.56 3.68 -7.87
C THR A 112 -6.14 3.66 -9.29
N GLY A 113 -7.43 3.39 -9.45
CA GLY A 113 -8.08 3.14 -10.74
C GLY A 113 -7.83 1.75 -11.31
N GLU A 114 -7.24 0.83 -10.54
CA GLU A 114 -7.15 -0.58 -10.90
C GLU A 114 -8.54 -1.22 -11.11
N ALA A 115 -8.58 -2.29 -11.90
CA ALA A 115 -9.84 -2.93 -12.25
C ALA A 115 -10.45 -3.66 -11.03
N TRP A 116 -11.69 -3.30 -10.66
CA TRP A 116 -12.48 -3.98 -9.63
C TRP A 116 -12.95 -5.36 -10.10
N THR A 117 -12.06 -6.35 -10.04
CA THR A 117 -12.26 -7.70 -10.60
C THR A 117 -12.26 -8.82 -9.57
N PHE A 118 -11.83 -8.51 -8.34
CA PHE A 118 -11.85 -9.41 -7.20
C PHE A 118 -12.71 -8.79 -6.10
N THR A 119 -13.52 -9.62 -5.47
CA THR A 119 -14.30 -9.23 -4.29
C THR A 119 -14.21 -10.31 -3.22
N ASN A 120 -14.22 -9.90 -1.96
CA ASN A 120 -14.23 -10.81 -0.82
C ASN A 120 -15.23 -10.34 0.25
N TRP A 121 -16.42 -9.93 -0.16
CA TRP A 121 -17.48 -9.46 0.74
C TRP A 121 -17.83 -10.50 1.80
N GLU A 122 -18.12 -10.01 3.01
CA GLU A 122 -18.76 -10.80 4.04
C GLU A 122 -20.16 -11.24 3.59
N SER A 123 -20.71 -12.27 4.24
CA SER A 123 -22.11 -12.64 4.03
C SER A 123 -23.02 -11.43 4.21
N ASP A 124 -23.90 -11.24 3.23
CA ASP A 124 -24.85 -10.14 3.13
C ASP A 124 -24.25 -8.76 2.82
N GLU A 125 -22.93 -8.63 2.63
CA GLU A 125 -22.26 -7.40 2.19
C GLU A 125 -22.03 -7.35 0.66
N PRO A 126 -21.91 -6.14 0.09
CA PRO A 126 -22.21 -4.85 0.70
C PRO A 126 -23.73 -4.68 0.87
N ASN A 127 -24.15 -4.05 1.97
CA ASN A 127 -25.57 -3.99 2.34
C ASN A 127 -26.14 -2.56 2.38
N ASN A 128 -25.28 -1.55 2.42
CA ASN A 128 -25.62 -0.14 2.59
C ASN A 128 -26.67 0.13 3.70
N SER A 129 -26.54 -0.58 4.81
CA SER A 129 -27.47 -0.60 5.93
C SER A 129 -27.49 0.70 6.73
N THR A 130 -26.39 1.46 6.71
CA THR A 130 -26.21 2.66 7.52
C THR A 130 -26.60 3.93 6.74
N TRP A 131 -27.88 4.30 6.83
CA TRP A 131 -28.47 5.52 6.25
C TRP A 131 -28.29 5.73 4.73
N ASN A 132 -27.93 4.68 3.99
CA ASN A 132 -27.57 4.71 2.58
C ASN A 132 -26.33 5.57 2.26
N ASP A 133 -25.26 5.45 3.05
CA ASP A 133 -24.03 6.25 2.94
C ASP A 133 -22.77 5.37 3.10
N GLU A 134 -22.89 4.04 2.92
CA GLU A 134 -21.79 3.09 3.14
C GLU A 134 -20.88 2.98 1.90
N ASP A 135 -20.15 4.05 1.60
CA ASP A 135 -19.39 4.14 0.33
C ASP A 135 -17.92 3.74 0.41
N ALA A 136 -17.45 3.29 1.58
CA ALA A 136 -16.04 2.99 1.83
C ALA A 136 -15.79 1.53 2.23
N LEU A 137 -14.72 0.94 1.70
CA LEU A 137 -14.34 -0.44 1.97
C LEU A 137 -13.52 -0.58 3.25
N SER A 138 -13.87 -1.55 4.07
CA SER A 138 -13.10 -1.98 5.24
C SER A 138 -13.00 -3.50 5.31
N PHE A 139 -12.05 -4.02 6.08
CA PHE A 139 -12.14 -5.40 6.55
C PHE A 139 -13.28 -5.57 7.54
N ALA A 140 -14.08 -6.61 7.36
CA ALA A 140 -15.06 -7.05 8.35
C ALA A 140 -14.36 -7.52 9.63
N PHE A 141 -15.00 -7.23 10.78
CA PHE A 141 -14.41 -7.43 12.11
C PHE A 141 -15.29 -8.28 13.05
N TRP A 142 -16.30 -8.99 12.52
CA TRP A 142 -17.22 -9.83 13.29
C TRP A 142 -17.07 -11.33 12.98
N GLU A 143 -17.67 -11.82 11.89
CA GLU A 143 -17.84 -13.25 11.62
C GLU A 143 -16.70 -13.83 10.78
N ALA A 144 -16.75 -13.69 9.44
CA ALA A 144 -15.76 -14.26 8.54
C ALA A 144 -14.59 -13.29 8.38
N LYS A 145 -13.78 -13.17 9.44
CA LYS A 145 -12.51 -12.44 9.45
C LYS A 145 -11.74 -12.54 8.12
N GLY A 146 -11.34 -11.39 7.58
CA GLY A 146 -10.62 -11.28 6.32
C GLY A 146 -11.51 -11.07 5.10
N THR A 147 -12.83 -11.10 5.26
CA THR A 147 -13.80 -10.59 4.29
C THR A 147 -13.98 -9.07 4.43
N TRP A 148 -14.77 -8.49 3.53
CA TRP A 148 -14.96 -7.06 3.41
C TRP A 148 -16.34 -6.61 3.86
N ASN A 149 -16.38 -5.35 4.30
CA ASN A 149 -17.56 -4.62 4.69
C ASN A 149 -17.56 -3.25 4.02
N ASP A 150 -18.72 -2.78 3.59
CA ASP A 150 -18.98 -1.38 3.27
C ASP A 150 -19.33 -0.61 4.55
N ALA A 151 -18.81 0.62 4.68
CA ALA A 151 -19.09 1.45 5.84
C ALA A 151 -19.06 2.93 5.46
N PRO A 152 -19.73 3.80 6.25
CA PRO A 152 -19.79 5.20 5.96
C PRO A 152 -18.43 5.88 5.88
N THR A 153 -18.26 6.66 4.82
CA THR A 153 -17.00 7.31 4.47
C THR A 153 -16.47 8.19 5.61
N GLU A 154 -17.37 8.90 6.29
CA GLU A 154 -17.04 9.82 7.38
C GLU A 154 -17.24 9.22 8.78
N TRP A 155 -17.25 7.88 8.89
CA TRP A 155 -17.45 7.22 10.19
C TRP A 155 -16.20 7.29 11.08
N GLU A 156 -16.22 8.20 12.06
CA GLU A 156 -15.15 8.39 13.05
C GLU A 156 -15.45 7.73 14.42
N TYR A 157 -16.13 6.58 14.46
CA TYR A 157 -16.55 5.98 15.75
C TYR A 157 -15.60 4.90 16.28
N TYR A 158 -14.76 4.34 15.41
CA TYR A 158 -13.96 3.18 15.76
C TYR A 158 -12.74 3.56 16.60
N ASP A 159 -12.84 3.32 17.90
CA ASP A 159 -11.79 3.59 18.90
C ASP A 159 -10.51 2.74 18.75
N THR A 160 -10.57 1.72 17.91
CA THR A 160 -9.48 0.78 17.59
C THR A 160 -9.25 0.66 16.08
N GLY A 161 -9.75 1.62 15.30
CA GLY A 161 -9.64 1.64 13.85
C GLY A 161 -8.24 1.89 13.31
N GLY A 162 -8.11 1.77 12.00
CA GLY A 162 -6.87 2.01 11.26
C GLY A 162 -7.06 1.84 9.76
N TYR A 163 -5.96 1.80 9.03
CA TYR A 163 -5.96 1.63 7.58
C TYR A 163 -4.70 0.92 7.10
N VAL A 164 -4.79 0.25 5.94
CA VAL A 164 -3.61 -0.32 5.28
C VAL A 164 -3.15 0.64 4.19
N VAL A 165 -1.88 1.00 4.23
CA VAL A 165 -1.18 1.75 3.17
C VAL A 165 -0.44 0.77 2.30
N GLU A 166 -0.56 0.95 1.00
CA GLU A 166 0.23 0.28 -0.03
C GLU A 166 1.18 1.28 -0.69
N TYR A 167 2.38 0.79 -1.02
CA TYR A 167 3.36 1.50 -1.82
C TYR A 167 3.69 0.64 -3.05
N GLU A 168 3.11 1.01 -4.19
CA GLU A 168 3.30 0.31 -5.45
C GLU A 168 4.76 0.40 -5.91
N SER A 169 5.40 -0.75 -6.10
CA SER A 169 6.66 -0.80 -6.82
C SER A 169 6.37 -0.50 -8.30
N ALA A 170 6.98 0.57 -8.84
CA ALA A 170 6.83 0.88 -10.26
C ALA A 170 7.03 -0.38 -11.12
N PRO A 171 6.22 -0.61 -12.18
CA PRO A 171 6.35 -1.79 -13.01
C PRO A 171 7.81 -1.87 -13.46
N VAL A 172 8.51 -2.92 -13.02
CA VAL A 172 9.93 -3.10 -13.31
C VAL A 172 10.06 -3.04 -14.83
N PRO A 173 10.74 -2.02 -15.41
CA PRO A 173 10.99 -2.02 -16.84
C PRO A 173 11.80 -3.28 -17.10
N GLU A 174 11.29 -4.19 -17.95
CA GLU A 174 12.03 -5.40 -18.27
C GLU A 174 13.46 -5.01 -18.60
N PRO A 175 14.45 -5.45 -17.79
CA PRO A 175 15.80 -4.97 -17.97
C PRO A 175 16.26 -5.42 -19.36
N ALA A 176 17.01 -4.57 -20.05
CA ALA A 176 17.60 -4.81 -21.36
C ALA A 176 18.49 -6.08 -21.47
N THR A 177 18.47 -6.96 -20.47
CA THR A 177 19.14 -8.25 -20.36
C THR A 177 18.66 -9.27 -21.39
N MET A 178 17.42 -9.21 -21.90
CA MET A 178 17.02 -10.04 -23.05
C MET A 178 17.78 -9.66 -24.34
N THR A 179 18.36 -8.46 -24.43
CA THR A 179 19.16 -8.03 -25.59
C THR A 179 20.60 -8.55 -25.54
N LEU A 180 21.11 -9.04 -24.39
CA LEU A 180 22.51 -9.44 -24.27
C LEU A 180 22.81 -10.90 -24.65
N PHE A 181 21.79 -11.76 -24.80
CA PHE A 181 21.99 -13.13 -25.31
C PHE A 181 22.05 -13.21 -26.85
N GLY A 182 21.74 -12.13 -27.57
CA GLY A 182 21.66 -12.10 -29.03
C GLY A 182 22.93 -11.64 -29.78
N ILE A 183 23.93 -11.08 -29.10
CA ILE A 183 25.12 -10.46 -29.74
C ILE A 183 26.44 -11.23 -29.52
N GLY A 184 26.40 -12.34 -28.79
CA GLY A 184 27.61 -13.08 -28.37
C GLY A 184 28.18 -14.13 -29.33
N LEU A 185 27.61 -14.38 -30.52
CA LEU A 185 28.03 -15.51 -31.38
C LEU A 185 28.46 -15.17 -32.83
N ILE A 186 28.63 -13.90 -33.22
CA ILE A 186 29.03 -13.53 -34.61
C ILE A 186 30.38 -12.80 -34.65
N SER A 187 31.46 -13.38 -34.07
CA SER A 187 32.79 -12.75 -34.16
C SER A 187 33.98 -13.69 -34.44
N ILE A 188 33.78 -14.98 -34.77
CA ILE A 188 34.92 -15.89 -35.11
C ILE A 188 34.88 -16.42 -36.56
N ALA A 189 34.40 -15.64 -37.53
CA ALA A 189 34.56 -16.01 -38.94
C ALA A 189 34.77 -14.81 -39.86
N GLY A 190 36.02 -14.35 -40.02
CA GLY A 190 36.30 -13.34 -41.04
C GLY A 190 37.61 -12.58 -40.97
N HIS A 191 38.74 -13.21 -40.63
CA HIS A 191 40.05 -12.60 -40.91
C HIS A 191 40.99 -13.60 -41.58
N ARG A 192 40.88 -13.71 -42.92
CA ARG A 192 41.98 -14.22 -43.75
C ARG A 192 42.58 -13.05 -44.52
N PHE A 193 43.78 -12.69 -44.08
CA PHE A 193 44.64 -11.64 -44.63
C PHE A 193 44.88 -11.82 -46.14
N ARG A 194 44.70 -10.72 -46.87
CA ARG A 194 45.06 -10.54 -48.27
C ARG A 194 46.57 -10.30 -48.39
N LYS A 195 47.35 -11.23 -48.96
CA LYS A 195 48.75 -10.98 -49.35
C LYS A 195 48.82 -10.53 -50.81
N LYS A 196 49.43 -9.35 -51.01
CA LYS A 196 49.90 -8.82 -52.30
C LYS A 196 51.03 -9.71 -52.85
N THR A 197 51.06 -9.93 -54.16
CA THR A 197 52.29 -10.22 -54.90
C THR A 197 52.37 -9.36 -56.15
N ARG A 198 53.44 -8.55 -56.20
CA ARG A 198 53.95 -7.87 -57.40
C ARG A 198 54.55 -8.90 -58.37
N LYS A 199 54.36 -8.69 -59.66
CA LYS A 199 55.42 -8.61 -60.68
C LYS A 199 54.90 -7.77 -61.83
#